data_AF-A0A2I0API8-F1
#
_entry.id   AF-A0A2I0API8-F1
#
_cell.length_a   1.000
_cell.length_b   1.000
_cell.length_c   1.000
_cell.angle_alpha   90.00
_cell.angle_beta   90.00
_cell.angle_gamma   90.00
#
_symmetry.space_group_name_H-M   'P 1'
#
loop_
_entity.id
_entity.type
_entity.pdbx_description
1 polymer ?
#
loop_
_entity_poly.entity_id
_entity_poly.type
_entity_poly.pdbx_seq_one_letter_code
_entity_poly.pdbx_strand_id
1 'polypeptide(L)'
;MLVMGGRLVFFFPVIKEEGLADSQFPGHPCFTLIASCEQILSLRYSRYLLTMVKIRPYTEELAERALERHLDFRENHLKWLEESNLHSSVFSPSDTQTMVNGKSNFDRDSKPKYRGKYV
;
A
#
# COMPACT_ATOMS: atom_id res chain seq x y z
N MET A 1 14.62 -15.97 15.30
CA MET A 1 14.73 -16.20 13.83
C MET A 1 13.99 -17.47 13.47
N LEU A 2 13.27 -17.51 12.34
CA LEU A 2 12.61 -18.73 11.86
C LEU A 2 13.64 -19.83 11.59
N VAL A 3 13.34 -21.09 11.95
CA VAL A 3 14.21 -22.24 11.66
C VAL A 3 14.19 -22.59 10.17
N MET A 4 15.21 -23.33 9.69
CA MET A 4 15.23 -23.86 8.32
C MET A 4 14.02 -24.78 8.09
N GLY A 5 13.35 -24.64 6.94
CA GLY A 5 12.08 -25.35 6.66
C GLY A 5 10.86 -24.77 7.39
N GLY A 6 11.05 -23.81 8.30
CA GLY A 6 9.96 -23.09 8.95
C GLY A 6 9.13 -22.32 7.93
N ARG A 7 7.82 -22.16 8.22
CA ARG A 7 6.88 -21.47 7.34
C ARG A 7 6.55 -20.07 7.83
N LEU A 8 6.55 -19.13 6.89
CA LEU A 8 6.03 -17.78 7.07
C LEU A 8 4.69 -17.70 6.33
N VAL A 9 3.62 -17.42 7.08
CA VAL A 9 2.25 -17.35 6.55
C VAL A 9 1.65 -16.00 6.89
N PHE A 10 1.17 -15.28 5.88
CA PHE A 10 0.58 -13.96 6.06
C PHE A 10 -0.40 -13.59 4.95
N PHE A 11 -1.27 -12.62 5.22
CA PHE A 11 -2.16 -12.04 4.22
C PHE A 11 -1.47 -10.88 3.50
N PHE A 12 -1.51 -10.89 2.17
CA PHE A 12 -1.02 -9.83 1.30
C PHE A 12 -2.19 -9.13 0.60
N PRO A 13 -2.43 -7.83 0.83
CA PRO A 13 -3.54 -7.11 0.22
C PRO A 13 -3.28 -6.84 -1.27
N VAL A 14 -4.32 -6.96 -2.10
CA VAL A 14 -4.25 -6.69 -3.54
C VAL A 14 -5.46 -5.88 -3.98
N ILE A 15 -5.19 -4.82 -4.74
CA ILE A 15 -6.21 -4.04 -5.44
C ILE A 15 -6.40 -4.67 -6.82
N LYS A 16 -7.62 -5.07 -7.15
CA LYS A 16 -7.95 -5.57 -8.49
C LYS A 16 -8.10 -4.37 -9.43
N GLU A 17 -7.11 -4.18 -10.30
CA GLU A 17 -7.23 -3.30 -11.46
C GLU A 17 -7.65 -4.13 -12.67
N GLU A 18 -8.64 -3.64 -13.42
CA GLU A 18 -9.12 -4.29 -14.63
C GLU A 18 -7.99 -4.34 -15.67
N GLY A 19 -7.54 -5.54 -16.02
CA GLY A 19 -6.53 -5.77 -17.06
C GLY A 19 -5.11 -6.09 -16.57
N LEU A 20 -4.83 -6.01 -15.26
CA LEU A 20 -3.55 -6.42 -14.69
C LEU A 20 -3.70 -7.75 -13.93
N ALA A 21 -3.44 -8.86 -14.62
CA ALA A 21 -3.65 -10.21 -14.07
C ALA A 21 -2.53 -10.66 -13.11
N ASP A 22 -1.35 -10.04 -13.16
CA ASP A 22 -0.18 -10.52 -12.44
C ASP A 22 0.05 -9.75 -11.14
N SER A 23 -0.48 -10.29 -10.05
CA SER A 23 -0.11 -9.84 -8.70
C SER A 23 1.32 -10.26 -8.40
N GLN A 24 2.28 -9.33 -8.49
CA GLN A 24 3.66 -9.62 -8.11
C GLN A 24 3.78 -9.73 -6.58
N PHE A 25 3.89 -10.95 -6.06
CA PHE A 25 4.06 -11.19 -4.63
C PHE A 25 5.46 -10.78 -4.14
N PRO A 26 5.59 -10.36 -2.87
CA PRO A 26 6.89 -10.05 -2.30
C PRO A 26 7.79 -11.29 -2.28
N GLY A 27 9.04 -11.11 -2.72
CA GLY A 27 10.08 -12.15 -2.69
C GLY A 27 11.14 -11.86 -1.62
N HIS A 28 11.86 -12.90 -1.19
CA HIS A 28 13.00 -12.75 -0.28
C HIS A 28 14.06 -13.84 -0.54
N PRO A 29 15.37 -13.54 -0.53
CA PRO A 29 16.42 -14.51 -0.85
C PRO A 29 16.44 -15.78 0.02
N CYS A 30 15.99 -15.67 1.27
CA CYS A 30 15.90 -16.78 2.21
C CYS A 30 14.58 -17.57 2.16
N PHE A 31 13.59 -17.12 1.38
CA PHE A 31 12.26 -17.72 1.35
C PHE A 31 11.83 -18.07 -0.08
N THR A 32 10.98 -19.08 -0.19
CA THR A 32 10.31 -19.44 -1.44
C THR A 32 8.83 -19.55 -1.20
N LEU A 33 8.02 -18.94 -2.08
CA LEU A 33 6.57 -19.09 -2.06
C LEU A 33 6.19 -20.53 -2.44
N ILE A 34 5.44 -21.22 -1.60
CA ILE A 34 5.00 -22.60 -1.84
C ILE A 34 3.50 -22.72 -2.04
N ALA A 35 2.72 -21.74 -1.58
CA ALA A 35 1.30 -21.66 -1.83
C ALA A 35 0.81 -20.22 -1.75
N SER A 36 -0.20 -19.91 -2.57
CA SER A 36 -0.98 -18.69 -2.50
C SER A 36 -2.46 -19.05 -2.63
N CYS A 37 -3.32 -18.40 -1.86
CA CYS A 37 -4.76 -18.58 -1.95
C CYS A 37 -5.44 -17.20 -1.90
N GLU A 38 -6.20 -16.86 -2.94
CA GLU A 38 -6.92 -15.61 -2.99
C GLU A 38 -8.21 -15.67 -2.15
N GLN A 39 -8.44 -14.64 -1.35
CA GLN A 39 -9.72 -14.34 -0.74
C GLN A 39 -10.23 -13.01 -1.29
N ILE A 40 -11.31 -13.06 -2.04
CA ILE A 40 -12.02 -11.88 -2.54
C ILE A 40 -12.76 -11.22 -1.38
N LEU A 41 -12.54 -9.93 -1.16
CA LEU A 41 -13.21 -9.15 -0.11
C LEU A 41 -14.29 -8.24 -0.70
N SER A 42 -14.05 -7.69 -1.89
CA SER A 42 -15.00 -6.90 -2.67
C SER A 42 -14.65 -6.97 -4.16
N LEU A 43 -15.42 -6.25 -5.00
CA LEU A 43 -15.11 -6.12 -6.43
C LEU A 43 -13.71 -5.51 -6.69
N ARG A 44 -13.24 -4.65 -5.80
CA ARG A 44 -11.98 -3.90 -5.96
C ARG A 44 -10.83 -4.42 -5.12
N TYR A 45 -11.12 -5.18 -4.06
CA TYR A 45 -10.12 -5.60 -3.08
C TYR A 45 -10.14 -7.11 -2.87
N SER A 46 -8.96 -7.68 -2.86
CA SER A 46 -8.70 -9.07 -2.50
C SER A 46 -7.51 -9.14 -1.55
N ARG A 47 -7.30 -10.30 -0.94
CA ARG A 47 -6.07 -10.59 -0.20
C ARG A 47 -5.62 -12.00 -0.51
N TYR A 48 -4.32 -12.21 -0.58
CA TYR A 48 -3.74 -13.54 -0.76
C TYR A 48 -3.18 -14.05 0.56
N LEU A 49 -3.56 -15.26 0.96
CA LEU A 49 -2.86 -15.99 2.01
C LEU A 49 -1.60 -16.59 1.39
N LEU A 50 -0.45 -15.95 1.62
CA LEU A 50 0.84 -16.41 1.12
C LEU A 50 1.48 -17.34 2.15
N THR A 51 1.98 -18.48 1.67
CA THR A 51 2.78 -19.42 2.47
C THR A 51 4.15 -19.52 1.85
N MET A 52 5.18 -19.13 2.60
CA MET A 52 6.58 -19.22 2.20
C MET A 52 7.34 -20.16 3.12
N VAL A 53 8.34 -20.86 2.60
CA VAL A 53 9.23 -21.73 3.37
C VAL A 53 10.64 -21.14 3.41
N LYS A 54 11.29 -21.18 4.57
CA LYS A 54 12.68 -20.74 4.72
C LYS A 54 13.63 -21.78 4.13
N ILE A 55 14.33 -21.40 3.06
CA ILE A 55 15.24 -22.28 2.30
C ILE A 55 16.73 -21.96 2.50
N ARG A 56 17.07 -20.78 3.05
CA ARG A 56 18.47 -20.38 3.30
C ARG A 56 18.62 -19.69 4.65
N PRO A 57 19.81 -19.75 5.29
CA PRO A 57 20.10 -18.95 6.47
C PRO A 57 20.12 -17.46 6.13
N TYR A 58 19.97 -16.63 7.17
CA TYR A 58 20.12 -15.18 7.05
C TYR A 58 21.58 -14.84 7.29
N THR A 59 22.27 -14.35 6.26
CA THR A 59 23.71 -14.02 6.31
C THR A 59 23.94 -12.59 6.78
N GLU A 60 25.15 -12.30 7.25
CA GLU A 60 25.55 -10.95 7.67
C GLU A 60 25.47 -9.95 6.52
N GLU A 61 25.93 -10.32 5.33
CA GLU A 61 25.78 -9.51 4.10
C GLU A 61 24.32 -9.16 3.77
N LEU A 62 23.37 -10.05 4.11
CA LEU A 62 21.95 -9.77 3.92
C LEU A 62 21.42 -8.86 5.03
N ALA A 63 21.96 -8.97 6.25
CA ALA A 63 21.68 -8.08 7.36
C ALA A 63 22.13 -6.64 7.06
N GLU A 64 23.33 -6.46 6.52
CA GLU A 64 23.87 -5.17 6.11
C GLU A 64 23.00 -4.52 5.03
N ARG A 65 22.70 -5.24 3.94
CA ARG A 65 21.80 -4.72 2.88
C ARG A 65 20.40 -4.40 3.39
N ALA A 66 19.88 -5.16 4.35
CA ALA A 66 18.58 -4.87 4.95
C ALA A 66 18.65 -3.60 5.81
N LEU A 67 19.75 -3.38 6.52
CA LEU A 67 19.99 -2.16 7.31
C LEU A 67 20.10 -0.92 6.40
N GLU A 68 20.88 -0.99 5.33
CA GLU A 68 20.99 0.08 4.33
C GLU A 68 19.60 0.49 3.82
N ARG A 69 18.81 -0.49 3.34
CA ARG A 69 17.44 -0.24 2.89
C ARG A 69 16.54 0.35 3.97
N HIS A 70 16.71 -0.06 5.22
CA HIS A 70 15.93 0.48 6.34
C HIS A 70 16.28 1.95 6.60
N LEU A 71 17.57 2.31 6.55
CA LEU A 71 18.02 3.69 6.70
C LEU A 71 17.54 4.56 5.54
N ASP A 72 17.68 4.09 4.30
CA ASP A 72 17.18 4.78 3.11
C ASP A 72 15.67 5.05 3.20
N PHE A 73 14.90 4.03 3.61
CA PHE A 73 13.46 4.17 3.81
C PHE A 73 13.15 5.21 4.89
N ARG A 74 13.87 5.18 6.02
CA ARG A 74 13.66 6.13 7.13
C ARG A 74 13.93 7.57 6.70
N GLU A 75 15.00 7.82 5.98
CA GLU A 75 15.35 9.15 5.50
C GLU A 75 14.31 9.66 4.48
N ASN A 76 13.95 8.82 3.51
CA ASN A 76 12.96 9.18 2.49
C ASN A 76 11.56 9.37 3.08
N HIS A 77 11.18 8.55 4.06
CA HIS A 77 9.90 8.70 4.75
C HIS A 77 9.80 10.03 5.51
N LEU A 78 10.89 10.44 6.16
CA LEU A 78 10.96 11.75 6.83
C LEU A 78 10.80 12.89 5.82
N LYS A 79 11.53 12.84 4.69
CA LYS A 79 11.38 13.81 3.60
C LYS A 79 9.95 13.86 3.07
N TRP A 80 9.30 12.70 2.88
CA TRP A 80 7.89 12.68 2.46
C TRP A 80 6.96 13.30 3.49
N LEU A 81 7.19 13.13 4.78
CA LEU A 81 6.38 13.80 5.81
C LEU A 81 6.61 15.32 5.85
N GLU A 82 7.82 15.77 5.55
CA GLU A 82 8.19 17.19 5.55
C GLU A 82 7.76 17.91 4.25
N GLU A 83 7.89 17.26 3.10
CA GLU A 83 7.57 17.79 1.77
C GLU A 83 6.10 17.59 1.40
N SER A 84 5.47 16.50 1.86
CA SER A 84 4.04 16.29 1.66
C SER A 84 3.26 16.82 2.86
N ASN A 85 2.56 17.93 2.65
CA ASN A 85 1.31 18.12 3.35
C ASN A 85 0.29 17.13 2.73
N LEU A 86 0.49 15.84 3.01
CA LEU A 86 -0.33 14.73 2.48
C LEU A 86 -1.82 15.01 2.69
N HIS A 87 -2.13 15.66 3.81
CA HIS A 87 -3.46 16.15 4.13
C HIS A 87 -3.93 17.22 3.13
N SER A 88 -3.16 18.26 2.82
CA SER A 88 -3.57 19.23 1.81
C SER A 88 -3.62 18.63 0.42
N SER A 89 -2.72 17.74 0.01
CA SER A 89 -2.77 17.16 -1.35
C SER A 89 -4.01 16.28 -1.61
N VAL A 90 -4.57 15.67 -0.56
CA VAL A 90 -5.71 14.74 -0.67
C VAL A 90 -7.03 15.41 -0.29
N PHE A 91 -6.99 16.38 0.63
CA PHE A 91 -8.18 17.04 1.17
C PHE A 91 -8.30 18.53 0.81
N SER A 92 -7.39 19.09 0.00
CA SER A 92 -7.67 20.43 -0.54
C SER A 92 -8.84 20.34 -1.52
N PRO A 93 -9.83 21.23 -1.40
CA PRO A 93 -10.90 21.33 -2.38
C PRO A 93 -10.27 21.57 -3.75
N SER A 94 -10.74 20.87 -4.79
CA SER A 94 -10.29 21.08 -6.17
C SER A 94 -10.75 22.42 -6.78
N ASP A 95 -11.32 23.32 -5.96
CA ASP A 95 -11.91 24.57 -6.37
C ASP A 95 -10.87 25.68 -6.52
N THR A 96 -9.87 25.45 -7.38
CA THR A 96 -9.00 26.53 -7.87
C THR A 96 -8.68 26.42 -9.36
N GLN A 97 -9.56 25.79 -10.13
CA GLN A 97 -9.67 26.09 -11.55
C GLN A 97 -11.06 26.69 -11.78
N THR A 98 -11.09 27.83 -12.47
CA THR A 98 -12.26 28.65 -12.84
C THR A 98 -12.78 29.62 -11.77
N MET A 99 -12.09 30.74 -11.55
CA MET A 99 -12.74 32.04 -11.33
C MET A 99 -11.96 33.18 -11.98
N VAL A 100 -12.07 33.27 -13.32
CA VAL A 100 -12.14 34.57 -13.97
C VAL A 100 -13.62 34.80 -14.26
N ASN A 101 -14.16 35.84 -13.62
CA ASN A 101 -15.40 36.55 -13.94
C ASN A 101 -16.75 35.89 -13.59
N GLY A 102 -17.54 36.59 -12.76
CA GLY A 102 -19.00 36.57 -12.85
C GLY A 102 -19.74 36.20 -11.57
N LYS A 103 -20.36 37.21 -10.95
CA LYS A 103 -21.37 37.09 -9.87
C LYS A 103 -22.47 36.08 -10.23
N SER A 104 -22.90 35.25 -9.28
CA SER A 104 -24.29 35.23 -8.77
C SER A 104 -24.58 34.09 -7.80
N ASN A 105 -25.32 34.46 -6.75
CA ASN A 105 -26.26 33.70 -5.93
C ASN A 105 -25.80 32.44 -5.18
N PHE A 106 -25.86 32.59 -3.85
CA PHE A 106 -26.13 31.53 -2.88
C PHE A 106 -27.13 30.50 -3.44
N ASP A 107 -26.72 29.25 -3.51
CA ASP A 107 -27.64 28.14 -3.31
C ASP A 107 -27.10 27.21 -2.22
N ARG A 108 -27.98 26.92 -1.27
CA ARG A 108 -27.72 26.06 -0.13
C ARG A 108 -27.78 24.62 -0.62
N ASP A 109 -26.70 23.88 -0.42
CA ASP A 109 -26.62 22.41 -0.21
C ASP A 109 -25.47 21.77 -1.00
N SER A 110 -24.26 22.03 -0.53
CA SER A 110 -23.09 21.21 -0.83
C SER A 110 -22.40 20.81 0.46
N LYS A 111 -23.16 20.22 1.40
CA LYS A 111 -22.53 19.39 2.43
C LYS A 111 -21.84 18.23 1.69
N PRO A 112 -20.53 17.99 1.90
CA PRO A 112 -19.87 16.84 1.30
C PRO A 112 -20.64 15.58 1.71
N LYS A 113 -21.15 14.85 0.72
CA LYS A 113 -21.86 13.58 0.94
C LYS A 113 -20.83 12.58 1.48
N TYR A 114 -20.74 12.48 2.80
CA TYR A 114 -19.95 11.45 3.46
C TYR A 114 -20.54 10.09 3.08
N ARG A 115 -19.91 9.39 2.13
CA ARG A 115 -20.27 8.01 1.78
C ARG A 115 -19.57 7.05 2.74
N GLY A 116 -19.88 7.17 4.01
CA GLY A 116 -19.64 6.13 5.01
C GLY A 116 -20.77 5.11 4.92
N LYS A 117 -20.58 4.08 4.10
CA LYS A 117 -21.37 2.84 4.14
C LYS A 117 -20.43 1.66 3.92
N TYR A 118 -19.69 1.32 4.96
CA TYR A 118 -19.37 -0.07 5.25
C TYR A 118 -19.99 -0.38 6.61
N VAL A 119 -20.92 -1.34 6.55
CA VAL A 119 -21.90 -1.84 7.55
C VAL A 119 -23.09 -0.91 7.79
#